data_AF-A0A3B9JDL0-F1
#
_entry.id   AF-A0A3B9JDL0-F1
#
_cell.length_a   1.000
_cell.length_b   1.000
_cell.length_c   1.000
_cell.angle_alpha   90.00
_cell.angle_beta   90.00
_cell.angle_gamma   90.00
#
_symmetry.space_group_name_H-M   'P 1'
#
loop_
_entity.id
_entity.type
_entity.pdbx_description
1 polymer ?
#
loop_
_entity_poly.entity_id
_entity_poly.type
_entity_poly.pdbx_seq_one_letter_code
_entity_poly.pdbx_strand_id
1 'polypeptide(L)'
;MLPGTGLRPRKGAVLMNQTRAKAQTKKLFEPANHEELLRGWLLHAHKGRDRHDLAARRNDTYHYWLGVPTIIFAATVGTSVFMSLEGQVDTALKIGLGLVSILSAVLASLQTFYNFSSHAERHRSAGVKYKAIIRELEQVLTQPAKQLPEKKDFLDNLRLRLDDLELEAPVVSEGIYRRIEERYANVVFAEKVASLVK
;
A
#
# COMPACT_ATOMS: atom_id res chain seq x y z
N MET A 1 -26.26 12.21 -63.86
CA MET A 1 -25.36 13.04 -63.03
C MET A 1 -26.01 13.26 -61.68
N LEU A 2 -25.53 12.59 -60.63
CA LEU A 2 -25.89 12.91 -59.25
C LEU A 2 -24.61 13.35 -58.52
N PRO A 3 -24.58 14.52 -57.85
CA PRO A 3 -23.39 15.00 -57.18
C PRO A 3 -23.22 14.31 -55.82
N GLY A 4 -22.00 13.84 -55.58
CA GLY A 4 -21.60 13.20 -54.31
C GLY A 4 -21.64 14.17 -53.14
N THR A 5 -22.39 13.81 -52.11
CA THR A 5 -22.49 14.49 -50.82
C THR A 5 -21.22 14.27 -50.00
N GLY A 6 -20.28 15.21 -50.12
CA GLY A 6 -19.12 15.29 -49.23
C GLY A 6 -19.53 15.68 -47.80
N LEU A 7 -19.72 14.69 -46.92
CA LEU A 7 -19.87 14.90 -45.48
C LEU A 7 -18.56 15.45 -44.91
N ARG A 8 -18.49 16.77 -44.71
CA ARG A 8 -17.42 17.38 -43.91
C ARG A 8 -17.57 16.91 -42.45
N PRO A 9 -16.51 16.44 -41.79
CA PRO A 9 -16.60 16.08 -40.38
C PRO A 9 -16.98 17.31 -39.55
N ARG A 10 -17.97 17.17 -38.66
CA ARG A 10 -18.40 18.20 -37.71
C ARG A 10 -17.18 18.65 -36.89
N LYS A 11 -16.86 19.96 -36.88
CA LYS A 11 -15.78 20.56 -36.07
C LYS A 11 -15.80 20.11 -34.59
N GLY A 12 -16.97 19.80 -34.04
CA GLY A 12 -17.13 19.25 -32.68
C GLY A 12 -16.50 17.86 -32.47
N ALA A 13 -16.48 17.00 -33.49
CA ALA A 13 -15.84 15.68 -33.40
C ALA A 13 -14.31 15.80 -33.38
N VAL A 14 -13.75 16.79 -34.10
CA VAL A 14 -12.30 17.09 -34.10
C VAL A 14 -11.86 17.70 -32.77
N LEU A 15 -12.65 18.62 -32.20
CA LEU A 15 -12.40 19.19 -30.86
C LEU A 15 -12.51 18.13 -29.76
N MET A 16 -13.55 17.29 -29.75
CA MET A 16 -13.67 16.20 -28.76
C MET A 16 -12.52 15.19 -28.85
N ASN A 17 -12.00 14.90 -30.06
CA ASN A 17 -10.88 14.00 -30.22
C ASN A 17 -9.55 14.62 -29.76
N GLN A 18 -9.37 15.94 -29.91
CA GLN A 18 -8.20 16.66 -29.41
C GLN A 18 -8.20 16.80 -27.88
N THR A 19 -9.36 16.95 -27.24
CA THR A 19 -9.47 16.97 -25.77
C THR A 19 -9.22 15.59 -25.17
N ARG A 20 -9.63 14.51 -25.86
CA ARG A 20 -9.36 13.12 -25.47
C ARG A 20 -7.90 12.71 -25.72
N ALA A 21 -7.26 13.23 -26.77
CA ALA A 21 -5.85 12.97 -27.07
C ALA A 21 -4.86 13.72 -26.16
N LYS A 22 -5.29 14.81 -25.50
CA LYS A 22 -4.55 15.44 -24.38
C LYS A 22 -4.73 14.69 -23.05
N ALA A 23 -5.65 13.73 -22.96
CA ALA A 23 -5.83 12.91 -21.77
C ALA A 23 -4.81 11.75 -21.80
N GLN A 24 -3.84 11.82 -20.87
CA GLN A 24 -2.85 10.79 -20.54
C GLN A 24 -1.67 10.62 -21.50
N THR A 25 -0.89 11.68 -21.73
CA THR A 25 0.56 11.45 -21.85
C THR A 25 1.08 11.00 -20.49
N LYS A 26 1.26 9.69 -20.31
CA LYS A 26 1.90 9.12 -19.12
C LYS A 26 3.31 9.71 -19.07
N LYS A 27 3.57 10.62 -18.14
CA LYS A 27 4.92 11.18 -17.93
C LYS A 27 5.81 10.02 -17.49
N LEU A 28 6.69 9.59 -18.39
CA LEU A 28 7.70 8.60 -18.06
C LEU A 28 8.79 9.30 -17.25
N PHE A 29 9.34 8.60 -16.26
CA PHE A 29 10.52 9.08 -15.56
C PHE A 29 11.74 8.83 -16.47
N GLU A 30 12.35 9.90 -16.95
CA GLU A 30 13.52 9.88 -17.83
C GLU A 30 14.65 10.67 -17.14
N PRO A 31 15.50 10.02 -16.34
CA PRO A 31 16.55 10.71 -15.59
C PRO A 31 17.65 11.21 -16.53
N ALA A 32 18.06 12.48 -16.39
CA ALA A 32 19.11 13.08 -17.20
C ALA A 32 20.53 12.68 -16.75
N ASN A 33 20.69 12.29 -15.48
CA ASN A 33 21.96 11.90 -14.89
C ASN A 33 21.76 10.87 -13.75
N HIS A 34 22.87 10.33 -13.25
CA HIS A 34 22.86 9.34 -12.17
C HIS A 34 22.23 9.86 -10.87
N GLU A 35 22.39 11.14 -10.55
CA GLU A 35 21.81 11.73 -9.34
C GLU A 35 20.27 11.74 -9.42
N GLU A 36 19.71 12.16 -10.56
CA GLU A 36 18.27 12.10 -10.80
C GLU A 36 17.75 10.67 -10.75
N LEU A 37 18.46 9.71 -11.36
CA LEU A 37 18.10 8.29 -11.31
C LEU A 37 17.99 7.80 -9.85
N LEU A 38 19.01 8.06 -9.04
CA LEU A 38 19.03 7.67 -7.62
C LEU A 38 17.95 8.37 -6.81
N ARG A 39 17.65 9.64 -7.07
CA ARG A 39 16.52 10.36 -6.45
C ARG A 39 15.17 9.77 -6.86
N GLY A 40 15.03 9.32 -8.10
CA GLY A 40 13.86 8.59 -8.58
C GLY A 40 13.67 7.27 -7.84
N TRP A 41 14.74 6.47 -7.73
CA TRP A 41 14.71 5.23 -6.95
C TRP A 41 14.42 5.47 -5.47
N LEU A 42 14.97 6.53 -4.88
CA LEU A 42 14.69 6.92 -3.50
C LEU A 42 13.20 7.25 -3.31
N LEU A 43 12.61 8.03 -4.22
CA LEU A 43 11.18 8.32 -4.21
C LEU A 43 10.35 7.03 -4.30
N HIS A 44 10.68 6.14 -5.24
CA HIS A 44 9.97 4.88 -5.41
C HIS A 44 10.11 3.97 -4.18
N ALA A 45 11.28 3.90 -3.57
CA ALA A 45 11.52 3.15 -2.34
C ALA A 45 10.70 3.71 -1.16
N HIS A 46 10.60 5.03 -1.02
CA HIS A 46 9.73 5.68 -0.03
C HIS A 46 8.26 5.35 -0.26
N LYS A 47 7.77 5.43 -1.51
CA LYS A 47 6.41 5.02 -1.86
C LYS A 47 6.16 3.55 -1.51
N GLY A 48 7.08 2.68 -1.88
CA GLY A 48 7.03 1.25 -1.55
C GLY A 48 6.90 1.03 -0.05
N ARG A 49 7.82 1.60 0.74
CA ARG A 49 7.79 1.55 2.20
C ARG A 49 6.44 2.03 2.76
N ASP A 50 5.97 3.21 2.35
CA ASP A 50 4.73 3.77 2.87
C ASP A 50 3.50 2.89 2.58
N ARG A 51 3.46 2.27 1.39
CA ARG A 51 2.41 1.30 1.02
C ARG A 51 2.44 0.09 1.97
N HIS A 52 3.62 -0.47 2.22
CA HIS A 52 3.77 -1.63 3.10
C HIS A 52 3.52 -1.28 4.58
N ASP A 53 4.01 -0.14 5.07
CA ASP A 53 3.76 0.33 6.44
C ASP A 53 2.25 0.55 6.67
N LEU A 54 1.54 1.13 5.70
CA LEU A 54 0.08 1.31 5.79
C LEU A 54 -0.67 -0.03 5.72
N ALA A 55 -0.24 -0.95 4.86
CA ALA A 55 -0.83 -2.29 4.76
C ALA A 55 -0.64 -3.11 6.04
N ALA A 56 0.53 -3.05 6.66
CA ALA A 56 0.81 -3.68 7.94
C ALA A 56 -0.14 -3.19 9.03
N ARG A 57 -0.26 -1.86 9.20
CA ARG A 57 -1.16 -1.24 10.19
C ARG A 57 -2.64 -1.59 9.97
N ARG A 58 -3.06 -1.69 8.70
CA ARG A 58 -4.43 -2.09 8.36
C ARG A 58 -4.70 -3.53 8.78
N ASN A 59 -3.77 -4.44 8.52
CA ASN A 59 -3.88 -5.84 8.95
C ASN A 59 -3.87 -5.96 10.48
N ASP A 60 -3.03 -5.21 11.20
CA ASP A 60 -3.07 -5.17 12.67
C ASP A 60 -4.44 -4.73 13.18
N THR A 61 -5.01 -3.69 12.56
CA THR A 61 -6.32 -3.18 12.94
C THR A 61 -7.39 -4.27 12.78
N TYR A 62 -7.38 -5.03 11.67
CA TYR A 62 -8.31 -6.13 11.48
C TYR A 62 -8.09 -7.30 12.46
N HIS A 63 -6.84 -7.59 12.81
CA HIS A 63 -6.53 -8.59 13.82
C HIS A 63 -7.18 -8.25 15.16
N TYR A 64 -7.02 -7.01 15.65
CA TYR A 64 -7.63 -6.58 16.91
C TYR A 64 -9.15 -6.44 16.81
N TRP A 65 -9.68 -5.98 15.67
CA TRP A 65 -11.11 -5.79 15.47
C TRP A 65 -11.90 -7.10 15.47
N LEU A 66 -11.31 -8.21 15.01
CA LEU A 66 -11.92 -9.55 15.15
C LEU A 66 -11.57 -10.22 16.47
N GLY A 67 -10.32 -10.11 16.92
CA GLY A 67 -9.84 -10.82 18.10
C GLY A 67 -10.50 -10.35 19.40
N VAL A 68 -10.64 -9.04 19.59
CA VAL A 68 -11.20 -8.50 20.85
C VAL A 68 -12.67 -8.91 21.05
N PRO A 69 -13.58 -8.75 20.07
CA PRO A 69 -14.96 -9.25 20.21
C PRO A 69 -15.04 -10.76 20.39
N THR A 70 -14.21 -11.52 19.68
CA THR A 70 -14.15 -12.99 19.82
C THR A 70 -13.82 -13.40 21.26
N ILE A 71 -12.81 -12.77 21.86
CA ILE A 71 -12.40 -13.04 23.25
C ILE A 71 -13.53 -12.69 24.21
N ILE A 72 -14.19 -11.54 24.03
CA ILE A 72 -15.32 -11.12 24.87
C ILE A 72 -16.45 -12.15 24.79
N PHE A 73 -16.88 -12.53 23.59
CA PHE A 73 -17.96 -13.51 23.42
C PHE A 73 -17.59 -14.89 23.95
N ALA A 74 -16.35 -15.34 23.73
CA ALA A 74 -15.87 -16.61 24.28
C ALA A 74 -15.88 -16.59 25.82
N ALA A 75 -15.45 -15.50 26.44
CA ALA A 75 -15.49 -15.32 27.90
C ALA A 75 -16.93 -15.29 28.43
N THR A 76 -17.84 -14.55 27.78
CA THR A 76 -19.26 -14.52 28.17
C THR A 76 -19.89 -15.91 28.11
N VAL A 77 -19.65 -16.66 27.02
CA VAL A 77 -20.16 -18.02 26.86
C VAL A 77 -19.54 -18.94 27.92
N GLY A 78 -18.23 -18.87 28.14
CA GLY A 78 -17.53 -19.65 29.16
C GLY A 78 -18.10 -19.44 30.57
N THR A 79 -18.28 -18.18 30.98
CA THR A 79 -18.89 -17.83 32.28
C THR A 79 -20.32 -18.36 32.40
N SER A 80 -21.09 -18.29 31.31
CA SER A 80 -22.49 -18.71 31.33
C SER A 80 -22.68 -20.23 31.51
N VAL A 81 -21.71 -21.04 31.10
CA VAL A 81 -21.73 -22.49 31.33
C VAL A 81 -21.73 -22.78 32.83
N PHE A 82 -20.93 -22.06 33.62
CA PHE A 82 -20.91 -22.21 35.08
C PHE A 82 -22.23 -21.77 35.72
N MET A 83 -22.81 -20.65 35.28
CA MET A 83 -24.12 -20.19 35.78
C MET A 83 -25.24 -21.20 35.47
N SER A 84 -25.17 -21.86 34.30
CA SER A 84 -26.16 -22.89 33.93
C SER A 84 -26.07 -24.13 34.81
N LEU A 85 -24.91 -24.46 35.37
CA LEU A 85 -24.74 -25.59 36.30
C LEU A 85 -25.38 -25.30 37.66
N GLU A 86 -25.43 -24.03 38.07
CA GLU A 86 -26.11 -23.59 39.30
C GLU A 86 -27.64 -23.52 39.16
N GLY A 87 -28.18 -23.83 37.98
CA GLY A 87 -29.62 -23.87 37.72
C GLY A 87 -30.29 -22.50 37.52
N GLN A 88 -29.51 -21.42 37.42
CA GLN A 88 -29.99 -20.03 37.50
C GLN A 88 -30.32 -19.38 36.13
N VAL A 89 -30.49 -20.15 35.06
CA VAL A 89 -30.54 -19.57 33.70
C VAL A 89 -31.87 -19.85 33.01
N ASP A 90 -32.58 -18.76 32.71
CA ASP A 90 -33.82 -18.75 31.92
C ASP A 90 -33.60 -19.30 30.49
N THR A 91 -34.65 -19.85 29.90
CA THR A 91 -34.61 -20.48 28.57
C THR A 91 -34.27 -19.47 27.48
N ALA A 92 -34.76 -18.23 27.57
CA ALA A 92 -34.42 -17.17 26.61
C ALA A 92 -32.92 -16.82 26.66
N LEU A 93 -32.33 -16.78 27.85
CA LEU A 93 -30.90 -16.55 28.03
C LEU A 93 -30.05 -17.69 27.45
N LYS A 94 -30.46 -18.95 27.62
CA LYS A 94 -29.77 -20.12 27.03
C LYS A 94 -29.70 -20.03 25.50
N ILE A 95 -30.80 -19.64 24.85
CA ILE A 95 -30.84 -19.47 23.40
C ILE A 95 -29.90 -18.33 22.97
N GLY A 96 -29.93 -17.19 23.67
CA GLY A 96 -29.03 -16.07 23.40
C GLY A 96 -27.56 -16.45 23.51
N LEU A 97 -27.17 -17.16 24.56
CA LEU A 97 -25.80 -17.64 24.77
C LEU A 97 -25.35 -18.64 23.70
N GLY A 98 -26.25 -19.51 23.24
CA GLY A 98 -25.99 -20.41 22.10
C GLY A 98 -25.65 -19.64 20.82
N LEU A 99 -26.41 -18.57 20.51
CA LEU A 99 -26.13 -17.72 19.35
C LEU A 99 -24.79 -16.97 19.49
N VAL A 100 -24.48 -16.43 20.67
CA VAL A 100 -23.19 -15.77 20.95
C VAL A 100 -22.02 -16.75 20.82
N SER A 101 -22.21 -18.02 21.20
CA SER A 101 -21.21 -19.08 21.03
C SER A 101 -20.91 -19.35 19.57
N ILE A 102 -21.95 -19.49 18.73
CA ILE A 102 -21.80 -19.67 17.28
C ILE A 102 -21.08 -18.47 16.67
N LEU A 103 -21.48 -17.24 17.03
CA LEU A 103 -20.85 -16.03 16.55
C LEU A 103 -19.36 -15.96 16.93
N SER A 104 -19.02 -16.28 18.19
CA SER A 104 -17.64 -16.35 18.65
C SER A 104 -16.81 -17.36 17.85
N ALA A 105 -17.34 -18.56 17.62
CA ALA A 105 -16.67 -19.60 16.85
C ALA A 105 -16.43 -19.19 15.38
N VAL A 106 -17.40 -18.51 14.76
CA VAL A 106 -17.27 -17.98 13.39
C VAL A 106 -16.19 -16.90 13.34
N LEU A 107 -16.20 -15.94 14.27
CA LEU A 107 -15.19 -14.88 14.30
C LEU A 107 -13.77 -15.44 14.56
N ALA A 108 -13.63 -16.41 15.45
CA ALA A 108 -12.37 -17.12 15.69
C ALA A 108 -11.88 -17.83 14.42
N SER A 109 -12.78 -18.50 13.70
CA SER A 109 -12.45 -19.18 12.44
C SER A 109 -12.02 -18.20 11.36
N LEU A 110 -12.70 -17.06 11.23
CA LEU A 110 -12.31 -15.98 10.30
C LEU A 110 -10.95 -15.38 10.67
N GLN A 111 -10.69 -15.15 11.96
CA GLN A 111 -9.41 -14.64 12.44
C GLN A 111 -8.25 -15.59 12.06
N THR A 112 -8.43 -16.89 12.25
CA THR A 112 -7.44 -17.91 11.87
C THR A 112 -7.28 -18.00 10.36
N PHE A 113 -8.39 -18.03 9.61
CA PHE A 113 -8.37 -18.16 8.15
C PHE A 113 -7.67 -16.97 7.47
N TYR A 114 -7.99 -15.75 7.88
CA TYR A 114 -7.38 -14.56 7.29
C TYR A 114 -5.97 -14.27 7.80
N ASN A 115 -5.56 -14.82 8.94
CA ASN A 115 -4.22 -14.72 9.52
C ASN A 115 -3.59 -13.31 9.40
N PHE A 116 -4.34 -12.27 9.80
CA PHE A 116 -3.94 -10.88 9.62
C PHE A 116 -2.58 -10.55 10.25
N SER A 117 -2.22 -11.21 11.35
CA SER A 117 -0.92 -11.05 12.01
C SER A 117 0.24 -11.45 11.09
N SER A 118 0.15 -12.61 10.42
CA SER A 118 1.18 -13.04 9.46
C SER A 118 1.26 -12.11 8.26
N HIS A 119 0.12 -11.68 7.71
CA HIS A 119 0.10 -10.69 6.62
C HIS A 119 0.72 -9.36 7.04
N ALA A 120 0.41 -8.86 8.24
CA ALA A 120 1.01 -7.64 8.76
C ALA A 120 2.54 -7.77 8.82
N GLU A 121 3.05 -8.88 9.34
CA GLU A 121 4.49 -9.11 9.46
C GLU A 121 5.22 -9.18 8.12
N ARG A 122 4.61 -9.81 7.11
CA ARG A 122 5.15 -9.81 5.74
C ARG A 122 5.28 -8.40 5.18
N HIS A 123 4.29 -7.54 5.41
CA HIS A 123 4.37 -6.13 5.01
C HIS A 123 5.43 -5.36 5.83
N ARG A 124 5.54 -5.58 7.15
CA ARG A 124 6.60 -4.97 7.98
C ARG A 124 7.99 -5.34 7.50
N SER A 125 8.21 -6.63 7.20
CA SER A 125 9.48 -7.12 6.65
C SER A 125 9.87 -6.38 5.36
N ALA A 126 8.94 -6.24 4.42
CA ALA A 126 9.15 -5.45 3.21
C ALA A 126 9.46 -3.97 3.53
N GLY A 127 8.72 -3.36 4.46
CA GLY A 127 8.97 -1.98 4.90
C GLY A 127 10.38 -1.77 5.49
N VAL A 128 10.88 -2.74 6.27
CA VAL A 128 12.25 -2.73 6.81
C VAL A 128 13.29 -2.82 5.70
N LYS A 129 13.08 -3.71 4.72
CA LYS A 129 13.98 -3.86 3.56
C LYS A 129 14.02 -2.59 2.71
N TYR A 130 12.88 -1.96 2.42
CA TYR A 130 12.85 -0.66 1.76
C TYR A 130 13.60 0.40 2.56
N LYS A 131 13.44 0.44 3.89
CA LYS A 131 14.15 1.39 4.75
C LYS A 131 15.67 1.21 4.71
N ALA A 132 16.17 -0.01 4.56
CA ALA A 132 17.60 -0.26 4.39
C ALA A 132 18.12 0.35 3.09
N ILE A 133 17.41 0.14 1.97
CA ILE A 133 17.76 0.72 0.66
C ILE A 133 17.66 2.25 0.68
N ILE A 134 16.63 2.81 1.31
CA ILE A 134 16.46 4.26 1.47
C ILE A 134 17.69 4.88 2.16
N ARG A 135 18.14 4.29 3.27
CA ARG A 135 19.31 4.79 4.03
C ARG A 135 20.59 4.75 3.20
N GLU A 136 20.77 3.70 2.41
CA GLU A 136 21.91 3.56 1.50
C GLU A 136 21.87 4.61 0.38
N LEU A 137 20.70 4.82 -0.22
CA LEU A 137 20.47 5.88 -1.21
C LEU A 137 20.71 7.28 -0.63
N GLU A 138 20.20 7.55 0.57
CA GLU A 138 20.44 8.81 1.31
C GLU A 138 21.95 9.01 1.54
N GLN A 139 22.67 7.99 2.01
CA GLN A 139 24.11 8.06 2.23
C GLN A 139 24.87 8.36 0.93
N VAL A 140 24.52 7.70 -0.18
CA VAL A 140 25.16 7.96 -1.48
C VAL A 140 24.87 9.37 -1.98
N LEU A 141 23.64 9.84 -1.85
CA LEU A 141 23.22 11.18 -2.27
C LEU A 141 23.84 12.31 -1.43
N THR A 142 24.46 12.03 -0.28
CA THR A 142 25.25 13.03 0.47
C THR A 142 26.65 13.27 -0.10
N GLN A 143 27.13 12.40 -0.99
CA GLN A 143 28.46 12.54 -1.58
C GLN A 143 28.46 13.64 -2.65
N PRO A 144 29.57 14.41 -2.81
CA PRO A 144 29.70 15.37 -3.90
C PRO A 144 29.42 14.71 -5.26
N ALA A 145 28.79 15.42 -6.20
CA ALA A 145 28.40 14.86 -7.50
C ALA A 145 29.54 14.19 -8.28
N LYS A 146 30.79 14.67 -8.13
CA LYS A 146 32.00 14.08 -8.73
C LYS A 146 32.47 12.77 -8.08
N GLN A 147 31.92 12.43 -6.92
CA GLN A 147 32.23 11.26 -6.11
C GLN A 147 31.05 10.28 -6.04
N LEU A 148 29.89 10.63 -6.63
CA LEU A 148 28.79 9.68 -6.77
C LEU A 148 29.31 8.43 -7.48
N PRO A 149 28.96 7.23 -7.03
CA PRO A 149 29.44 6.00 -7.65
C PRO A 149 28.92 5.90 -9.09
N GLU A 150 29.76 6.29 -10.06
CA GLU A 150 29.56 5.93 -11.47
C GLU A 150 29.97 4.48 -11.75
N LYS A 151 30.37 3.74 -10.72
CA LYS A 151 30.62 2.31 -10.83
C LYS A 151 29.31 1.63 -11.20
N LYS A 152 29.19 1.27 -12.48
CA LYS A 152 28.10 0.47 -13.04
C LYS A 152 27.70 -0.68 -12.11
N ASP A 153 28.68 -1.35 -11.51
CA ASP A 153 28.49 -2.44 -10.55
C ASP A 153 27.65 -2.05 -9.32
N PHE A 154 27.81 -0.83 -8.79
CA PHE A 154 27.02 -0.34 -7.67
C PHE A 154 25.56 -0.12 -8.08
N LEU A 155 25.32 0.54 -9.21
CA LEU A 155 23.97 0.79 -9.71
C LEU A 155 23.26 -0.51 -10.08
N ASP A 156 23.97 -1.44 -10.71
CA ASP A 156 23.44 -2.76 -11.04
C ASP A 156 23.10 -3.55 -9.77
N ASN A 157 23.96 -3.52 -8.74
CA ASN A 157 23.68 -4.16 -7.46
C ASN A 157 22.44 -3.58 -6.78
N LEU A 158 22.34 -2.24 -6.73
CA LEU A 158 21.22 -1.55 -6.10
C LEU A 158 19.90 -1.81 -6.85
N ARG A 159 19.94 -1.82 -8.18
CA ARG A 159 18.80 -2.20 -9.03
C ARG A 159 18.34 -3.61 -8.73
N LEU A 160 19.25 -4.58 -8.75
CA LEU A 160 18.92 -5.99 -8.47
C LEU A 160 18.29 -6.16 -7.09
N ARG A 161 18.80 -5.48 -6.07
CA ARG A 161 18.23 -5.52 -4.71
C ARG A 161 16.85 -4.90 -4.61
N LEU A 162 16.57 -3.84 -5.39
CA LEU A 162 15.24 -3.26 -5.50
C LEU A 162 14.29 -4.22 -6.23
N ASP A 163 14.73 -4.80 -7.35
CA ASP A 163 13.96 -5.77 -8.14
C ASP A 163 13.60 -7.01 -7.29
N ASP A 164 14.57 -7.56 -6.57
CA ASP A 164 14.36 -8.69 -5.65
C ASP A 164 13.40 -8.33 -4.51
N LEU A 165 13.52 -7.12 -3.96
CA LEU A 165 12.59 -6.64 -2.93
C LEU A 165 11.16 -6.53 -3.45
N GLU A 166 10.98 -6.01 -4.66
CA GLU A 166 9.65 -5.92 -5.29
C GLU A 166 9.06 -7.30 -5.60
N LEU A 167 9.89 -8.28 -5.94
CA LEU A 167 9.49 -9.65 -6.21
C LEU A 167 9.07 -10.39 -4.93
N GLU A 168 9.79 -10.19 -3.83
CA GLU A 168 9.49 -10.81 -2.53
C GLU A 168 8.34 -10.12 -1.77
N ALA A 169 8.11 -8.84 -2.07
CA ALA A 169 7.12 -8.02 -1.38
C ALA A 169 5.69 -8.57 -1.57
N PRO A 170 4.88 -8.67 -0.50
CA PRO A 170 3.48 -9.06 -0.64
C PRO A 170 2.68 -8.02 -1.41
N VAL A 171 1.72 -8.48 -2.23
CA VAL A 171 0.86 -7.60 -3.02
C VAL A 171 0.08 -6.63 -2.12
N VAL A 172 0.13 -5.35 -2.46
CA VAL A 172 -0.60 -4.29 -1.77
C VAL A 172 -1.94 -4.05 -2.45
N SER A 173 -3.02 -3.90 -1.67
CA SER A 173 -4.35 -3.57 -2.20
C SER A 173 -4.37 -2.25 -2.98
N GLU A 174 -5.15 -2.19 -4.05
CA GLU A 174 -5.26 -1.01 -4.92
C GLU A 174 -5.64 0.27 -4.16
N GLY A 175 -6.53 0.18 -3.17
CA GLY A 175 -6.92 1.34 -2.36
C GLY A 175 -5.76 1.96 -1.58
N ILE A 176 -4.85 1.13 -1.06
CA ILE A 176 -3.62 1.60 -0.39
C ILE A 176 -2.66 2.19 -1.42
N TYR A 177 -2.48 1.49 -2.55
CA TYR A 177 -1.61 1.96 -3.63
C TYR A 177 -2.01 3.36 -4.10
N ARG A 178 -3.29 3.56 -4.44
CA ARG A 178 -3.83 4.84 -4.90
C ARG A 178 -3.69 5.94 -3.85
N ARG A 179 -3.99 5.64 -2.58
CA ARG A 179 -3.86 6.60 -1.47
C ARG A 179 -2.42 7.08 -1.31
N ILE A 180 -1.44 6.19 -1.48
CA ILE A 180 -0.03 6.58 -1.43
C ILE A 180 0.33 7.37 -2.68
N GLU A 181 -0.07 6.96 -3.89
CA GLU A 181 0.19 7.77 -5.09
C GLU A 181 -0.36 9.20 -4.99
N GLU A 182 -1.56 9.38 -4.45
CA GLU A 182 -2.16 10.69 -4.20
C GLU A 182 -1.33 11.53 -3.21
N ARG A 183 -0.77 10.90 -2.16
CA ARG A 183 0.12 11.60 -1.19
C ARG A 183 1.37 12.14 -1.88
N TYR A 184 1.90 11.40 -2.85
CA TYR A 184 3.11 11.78 -3.58
C TYR A 184 2.83 12.58 -4.86
N ALA A 185 1.57 12.72 -5.29
CA ALA A 185 1.19 13.50 -6.47
C ALA A 185 1.52 15.00 -6.34
N ASN A 186 1.57 15.51 -5.10
CA ASN A 186 1.91 16.90 -4.79
C ASN A 186 3.36 17.08 -4.29
N VAL A 187 4.18 16.03 -4.32
CA VAL A 187 5.57 16.13 -3.85
C VAL A 187 6.41 16.74 -4.97
N VAL A 188 6.61 18.04 -4.87
CA VAL A 188 7.63 18.77 -5.62
C VAL A 188 8.97 18.29 -5.07
N PHE A 189 9.74 17.53 -5.86
CA PHE A 189 11.18 17.37 -5.58
C PHE A 189 11.72 18.77 -5.36
N ALA A 190 12.26 19.04 -4.18
CA ALA A 190 12.59 20.39 -3.80
C ALA A 190 13.78 20.93 -4.61
N GLU A 191 13.54 21.34 -5.85
CA GLU A 191 14.34 22.35 -6.55
C GLU A 191 14.36 23.67 -5.74
N LYS A 192 13.44 23.84 -4.78
CA LYS A 192 13.25 25.06 -3.98
C LYS A 192 13.89 25.12 -2.59
N VAL A 193 14.69 24.14 -2.17
CA VAL A 193 15.50 24.34 -0.93
C VAL A 193 16.80 25.10 -1.25
N ALA A 194 17.34 24.95 -2.47
CA ALA A 194 18.48 25.75 -2.91
C ALA A 194 18.12 27.25 -3.15
N SER A 195 16.85 27.57 -3.39
CA SER A 195 16.39 28.96 -3.58
C SER A 195 15.97 29.68 -2.29
N LEU A 196 15.97 29.00 -1.14
CA LEU A 196 15.63 29.58 0.17
C LEU A 196 16.88 29.84 1.04
N VAL A 197 18.08 29.58 0.50
CA VAL A 197 19.38 29.84 1.15
C VAL A 197 20.18 30.87 0.34
N LYS A 198 19.49 31.76 -0.39
CA LYS A 198 20.09 32.97 -0.98
C LYS A 198 19.57 34.21 -0.28
#